data_AF-A0AA39D5N2-F1
#
_entry.id   AF-A0AA39D5N2-F1
#
_cell.length_a   1.000
_cell.length_b   1.000
_cell.length_c   1.000
_cell.angle_alpha   90.00
_cell.angle_beta   90.00
_cell.angle_gamma   90.00
#
_symmetry.space_group_name_H-M   'P 1'
#
loop_
_entity.id
_entity.type
_entity.pdbx_description
1 polymer ?
#
loop_
_entity_poly.entity_id
_entity_poly.type
_entity_poly.pdbx_seq_one_letter_code
_entity_poly.pdbx_strand_id
1 'polypeptide(L)' 'MPLSQALWKLTEVGLLMALTPRPLPQPVPPQFRIHLHCAYHQGPGHETDRCTALRHAI' A
#
# COMPACT_ATOMS: atom_id res chain seq x y z
N MET A 1 2.37 -2.70 -19.27
CA MET A 1 2.42 -3.68 -18.15
C MET A 1 1.78 -3.01 -16.96
N PRO A 2 0.77 -3.61 -16.30
CA PRO A 2 0.22 -3.03 -15.06
C PRO A 2 1.33 -2.86 -14.02
N LEU A 3 1.24 -1.77 -13.27
CA LEU A 3 2.17 -1.38 -12.21
C LEU A 3 2.15 -2.39 -11.05
N SER A 4 1.01 -3.04 -10.80
CA SER A 4 0.91 -4.21 -9.91
C SER A 4 1.79 -5.38 -10.37
N GLN A 5 1.80 -5.67 -11.67
CA GLN A 5 2.64 -6.71 -12.26
C GLN A 5 4.11 -6.30 -12.29
N ALA A 6 4.42 -5.02 -12.53
CA ALA A 6 5.79 -4.50 -12.45
C ALA A 6 6.31 -4.59 -11.00
N LEU A 7 5.51 -4.19 -10.02
CA LEU A 7 5.85 -4.28 -8.60
C LEU A 7 6.13 -5.74 -8.19
N TRP A 8 5.27 -6.68 -8.59
CA TRP A 8 5.49 -8.11 -8.33
C TRP A 8 6.81 -8.60 -8.95
N LYS A 9 7.03 -8.33 -10.24
CA LYS A 9 8.27 -8.77 -10.94
C LYS A 9 9.53 -8.19 -10.29
N LEU A 10 9.51 -6.91 -9.92
CA LEU A 10 10.64 -6.24 -9.28
C LEU A 10 10.93 -6.77 -7.87
N THR A 11 9.89 -7.21 -7.16
CA THR A 11 10.03 -7.86 -5.86
C THR A 11 10.62 -9.27 -6.02
N GLU A 12 10.14 -10.03 -7.02
CA GLU A 12 10.66 -11.37 -7.34
C GLU A 12 12.14 -11.37 -7.72
N VAL A 13 12.58 -10.38 -8.50
CA VAL A 13 14.01 -10.26 -8.88
C VAL A 13 14.87 -9.55 -7.82
N GLY A 14 14.30 -9.22 -6.65
CA GLY A 14 15.01 -8.60 -5.53
C GLY A 14 15.44 -7.15 -5.75
N LEU A 15 14.91 -6.47 -6.77
CA LEU A 15 15.16 -5.04 -7.03
C LEU A 15 14.32 -4.15 -6.11
N LEU A 16 13.19 -4.66 -5.62
CA LEU A 16 12.37 -4.02 -4.60
C LEU A 16 12.19 -4.96 -3.41
N MET A 17 12.12 -4.38 -2.21
CA MET A 17 11.86 -5.11 -0.98
C MET A 17 10.55 -4.62 -0.38
N ALA A 18 9.62 -5.54 -0.09
CA ALA A 18 8.43 -5.22 0.66
C ALA A 18 8.82 -4.83 2.09
N LEU A 19 8.39 -3.64 2.53
CA LEU A 19 8.60 -3.19 3.90
C LEU A 19 7.65 -3.94 4.83
N THR A 20 8.17 -4.34 5.99
CA THR A 20 7.32 -4.82 7.08
C THR A 20 6.47 -3.66 7.61
N PRO A 21 5.18 -3.90 7.92
CA PRO A 21 4.36 -2.88 8.57
C PRO A 21 5.03 -2.40 9.86
N ARG A 22 5.04 -1.09 10.09
CA ARG A 22 5.54 -0.53 11.34
C ARG A 22 4.62 -0.98 12.48
N PRO A 23 5.17 -1.47 13.61
CA PRO A 23 4.36 -1.82 14.77
C PRO A 23 3.63 -0.59 15.32
N LEU A 24 2.48 -0.81 15.96
CA LEU A 24 1.73 0.26 16.61
C LEU A 24 2.59 0.96 17.67
N PRO A 25 2.56 2.31 17.76
CA PRO A 25 3.21 3.02 18.84
C PRO A 25 2.61 2.64 20.20
N GLN A 26 3.47 2.57 21.23
CA GLN A 26 3.08 2.29 22.62
C GLN A 26 3.42 3.51 23.50
N PRO A 27 2.44 4.10 24.22
CA PRO A 27 1.03 3.71 24.25
C PRO A 27 0.30 4.08 22.97
N VAL A 28 -0.78 3.35 22.67
CA VAL A 28 -1.62 3.61 21.50
C VAL A 28 -2.25 5.01 21.63
N PRO A 29 -2.12 5.91 20.64
CA PRO A 29 -2.71 7.24 20.71
C PRO A 29 -4.22 7.19 20.94
N PRO A 30 -4.82 8.07 21.76
CA PRO A 30 -6.25 8.04 22.06
C PRO A 30 -7.17 8.19 20.84
N GLN A 31 -6.64 8.74 19.76
CA GLN A 31 -7.31 8.94 18.48
C GLN A 31 -7.16 7.74 17.54
N PHE A 32 -6.26 6.82 17.85
CA PHE A 32 -6.03 5.63 17.03
C PHE A 32 -7.24 4.69 17.19
N ARG A 33 -7.80 4.28 16.05
CA ARG A 33 -9.02 3.49 16.00
C ARG A 33 -8.76 2.23 15.19
N ILE A 34 -8.14 1.23 15.83
CA ILE A 34 -7.72 -0.02 15.18
C ILE A 34 -8.88 -0.81 14.55
N HIS A 35 -10.10 -0.61 15.05
CA HIS A 35 -11.31 -1.28 14.55
C HIS A 35 -12.09 -0.46 13.52
N LEU A 36 -11.68 0.79 13.23
CA LEU A 36 -12.36 1.57 12.21
C LEU A 36 -11.83 1.18 10.83
N HIS A 37 -12.77 0.76 9.98
CA HIS A 37 -12.50 0.53 8.58
C HIS A 37 -12.55 1.87 7.83
N CYS A 38 -11.42 2.27 7.24
CA CYS A 38 -11.39 3.45 6.38
C CYS A 38 -12.03 3.13 5.03
N ALA A 39 -13.11 3.82 4.69
CA ALA A 39 -13.80 3.65 3.40
C ALA A 39 -12.88 3.88 2.19
N TYR A 40 -11.83 4.70 2.36
CA TYR A 40 -10.81 4.96 1.35
C TYR A 40 -9.95 3.73 1.03
N HIS A 41 -9.63 2.89 2.03
CA HIS A 41 -8.76 1.71 1.85
C HIS A 41 -9.53 0.42 1.51
N GLN A 42 -10.86 0.43 1.63
CA GLN A 42 -11.71 -0.76 1.49
C GLN A 42 -12.50 -0.80 0.15
N GLY A 43 -12.38 0.23 -0.69
CA GLY A 43 -13.03 0.25 -1.99
C GLY A 43 -12.29 -0.60 -3.03
N PRO A 44 -13.00 -1.33 -3.93
CA PRO A 44 -12.39 -1.96 -5.09
C PRO A 44 -11.86 -0.87 -6.04
N GLY A 45 -10.61 -0.46 -5.85
CA GLY A 45 -10.11 0.74 -6.51
C GLY A 45 -8.67 1.12 -6.22
N HIS A 46 -8.06 0.62 -5.16
CA HIS A 46 -6.63 0.82 -4.89
C HIS A 46 -5.79 -0.40 -5.29
N GLU A 47 -5.99 -0.87 -6.52
CA GLU A 47 -4.90 -1.52 -7.23
C GLU A 47 -3.87 -0.43 -7.55
N THR A 48 -2.57 -0.73 -7.42
CA THR A 48 -1.50 0.22 -7.76
C THR A 48 -1.65 0.78 -9.18
N ASP A 49 -2.35 0.03 -10.05
CA ASP A 49 -2.71 0.36 -11.43
C ASP A 49 -3.69 1.54 -11.57
N ARG A 50 -4.49 1.82 -10.54
CA ARG A 50 -5.50 2.89 -10.54
C ARG A 50 -5.03 4.17 -9.87
N CYS A 51 -3.84 4.18 -9.25
CA CYS A 51 -3.28 5.35 -8.59
C CYS A 51 -2.92 6.46 -9.59
N THR A 52 -3.66 7.59 -9.56
CA THR A 52 -3.42 8.74 -10.47
C THR A 52 -2.01 9.31 -10.36
N ALA A 53 -1.45 9.34 -9.14
CA ALA A 53 -0.09 9.82 -8.91
C ALA A 53 0.98 8.93 -9.56
N LEU A 54 0.72 7.62 -9.69
CA LEU A 54 1.65 6.65 -10.28
C LEU A 54 1.35 6.37 -11.76
N ARG A 55 0.18 6.78 -12.26
CA ARG A 55 -0.29 6.51 -13.63
C ARG A 55 0.62 7.09 -14.73
N HIS A 56 1.36 8.16 -14.45
CA HIS A 56 2.22 8.85 -15.42
C HIS A 56 3.69 8.94 -14.96
N ALA A 57 4.07 8.18 -13.93
CA ALA A 57 5.41 8.23 -13.35
C ALA A 57 6.41 7.31 -14.10
N ILE A 58 5.95 6.60 -15.13
CA ILE A 58 6.74 5.65 -15.95
C ILE A 58 6.49 5.94 -17.41
#